data_AF-A0A7J0FLP7-F1
#
_entry.id   AF-A0A7J0FLP7-F1
#
_cell.length_a   1.000
_cell.length_b   1.000
_cell.length_c   1.000
_cell.angle_alpha   90.00
_cell.angle_beta   90.00
_cell.angle_gamma   90.00
#
_symmetry.space_group_name_H-M   'P 1'
#
loop_
_entity.id
_entity.type
_entity.pdbx_description
1 polymer ?
#
loop_
_entity_poly.entity_id
_entity_poly.type
_entity_poly.pdbx_seq_one_letter_code
_entity_poly.pdbx_strand_id
1 'polypeptide(L)'
;MATALKIIPSGGGSPENVGSPESGLFGGWVYHLGVNAIGHEYCHLRFLLVRGKYIEMYKRDPHENPGIKPMRTGVAGHTLMVEELGRRKVNDGDVYVLRFSNRLDETKKGEY
;
A
#
# COMPACT_ATOMS: atom_id res chain seq x y z
N MET A 1 5.56 -8.22 4.11
CA MET A 1 5.01 -7.52 2.92
C MET A 1 5.81 -6.24 2.73
N ALA A 2 6.13 -5.81 1.50
CA ALA A 2 6.79 -4.52 1.26
C ALA A 2 5.93 -3.65 0.32
N THR A 3 5.79 -2.36 0.63
CA THR A 3 4.95 -1.46 -0.18
C THR A 3 5.80 -0.25 -0.55
N ALA A 4 6.17 -0.13 -1.82
CA ALA A 4 6.85 1.07 -2.28
C ALA A 4 5.86 2.24 -2.40
N LEU A 5 6.23 3.35 -1.77
CA LEU A 5 5.55 4.60 -1.94
C LEU A 5 6.29 5.38 -3.03
N LYS A 6 5.77 5.33 -4.25
CA LYS A 6 6.05 6.38 -5.22
C LYS A 6 4.89 7.36 -5.14
N ILE A 7 5.14 8.56 -4.64
CA ILE A 7 4.19 9.66 -4.80
C ILE A 7 4.16 9.94 -6.30
N ILE A 8 3.11 9.48 -6.98
CA ILE A 8 2.85 9.87 -8.35
C ILE A 8 2.23 11.27 -8.23
N PRO A 9 2.93 12.35 -8.63
CA PRO A 9 2.27 13.65 -8.71
C PRO A 9 1.10 13.47 -9.67
N SER A 10 -0.12 13.71 -9.18
CA SER A 10 -1.31 13.73 -10.02
C SER A 10 -1.12 14.83 -11.06
N GLY A 11 -0.85 14.43 -12.31
CA GLY A 11 -0.92 15.37 -13.42
C GLY A 11 -2.34 15.92 -13.50
N GLY A 12 -2.50 17.21 -13.20
CA GLY A 12 -3.71 17.98 -13.47
C GLY A 12 -4.98 17.48 -12.77
N GLY A 13 -4.95 17.37 -11.44
CA GLY A 13 -6.15 17.17 -10.63
C GLY A 13 -6.09 18.07 -9.40
N SER A 14 -7.10 18.92 -9.26
CA SER A 14 -7.34 19.82 -8.13
C SER A 14 -7.04 19.13 -6.78
N PRO A 15 -6.45 19.82 -5.78
CA PRO A 15 -5.98 19.22 -4.52
C PRO A 15 -7.07 18.65 -3.60
N GLU A 16 -8.32 18.58 -4.07
CA GLU A 16 -9.51 18.24 -3.28
C GLU A 16 -9.69 16.75 -2.96
N ASN A 17 -8.87 15.85 -3.50
CA ASN A 17 -8.95 14.41 -3.21
C ASN A 17 -7.89 13.87 -2.24
N VAL A 18 -7.06 14.74 -1.64
CA VAL A 18 -6.38 14.36 -0.39
C VAL A 18 -7.46 14.42 0.68
N GLY A 19 -8.03 13.26 1.02
CA GLY A 19 -9.20 13.15 1.89
C GLY A 19 -9.14 14.10 3.08
N SER A 20 -10.27 14.78 3.33
CA SER A 20 -10.38 15.76 4.41
C SER A 20 -9.82 15.16 5.71
N PRO A 21 -8.90 15.86 6.41
CA PRO A 21 -8.39 15.44 7.71
C PRO A 21 -9.50 15.07 8.71
N GLU A 22 -10.68 15.65 8.53
CA GLU A 22 -11.86 15.45 9.38
C GLU A 22 -12.56 14.09 9.16
N SER A 23 -12.29 13.42 8.04
CA SER A 23 -12.91 12.14 7.67
C SER A 23 -12.08 10.91 8.04
N GLY A 24 -10.79 11.07 8.35
CA GLY A 24 -9.86 9.96 8.63
C GLY A 24 -9.69 9.00 7.44
N LEU A 25 -10.03 9.43 6.23
CA LEU A 25 -9.91 8.69 4.97
C LEU A 25 -8.71 9.23 4.20
N PHE A 26 -7.70 8.39 3.97
CA PHE A 26 -6.55 8.71 3.12
C PHE A 26 -6.45 7.66 2.03
N GLY A 27 -6.31 8.07 0.77
CA GLY A 27 -6.28 7.15 -0.37
C GLY A 27 -5.30 7.58 -1.44
N GLY A 28 -4.73 6.62 -2.17
CA GLY A 28 -3.87 6.92 -3.31
C GLY A 28 -3.20 5.71 -3.94
N TRP A 29 -2.58 5.96 -5.10
CA TRP A 29 -1.84 4.95 -5.85
C TRP A 29 -0.45 4.71 -5.25
N VAL A 30 -0.11 3.44 -5.06
CA VAL A 30 1.19 2.97 -4.56
C VAL A 30 1.72 1.82 -5.40
N TYR A 31 3.03 1.57 -5.37
CA TYR A 31 3.62 0.38 -5.96
C TYR A 31 3.72 -0.72 -4.91
N HIS A 32 2.93 -1.77 -5.06
CA HIS A 32 3.06 -2.96 -4.25
C HIS A 32 4.19 -3.84 -4.78
N LEU A 33 5.22 -4.04 -3.95
CA LEU A 33 6.41 -4.84 -4.28
C LEU A 33 6.36 -6.18 -3.55
N GLY A 34 6.78 -7.24 -4.23
CA GLY A 34 6.95 -8.51 -3.55
C GLY A 34 7.54 -9.57 -4.44
N VAL A 35 7.68 -10.76 -3.86
CA VAL A 35 8.12 -11.96 -4.57
C VAL A 35 6.94 -12.92 -4.56
N ASN A 36 6.62 -13.51 -5.70
CA ASN A 36 5.57 -14.53 -5.78
C ASN A 36 6.10 -15.91 -5.32
N ALA A 37 5.23 -16.92 -5.28
CA ALA A 37 5.59 -18.26 -4.80
C ALA A 37 6.71 -18.95 -5.62
N ILE A 38 6.96 -18.50 -6.86
CA ILE A 38 7.98 -19.04 -7.75
C ILE A 38 9.28 -18.21 -7.75
N GLY A 39 9.42 -17.25 -6.83
CA GLY A 39 10.65 -16.45 -6.70
C GLY A 39 10.74 -15.24 -7.63
N HIS A 40 9.72 -14.96 -8.45
CA HIS A 40 9.74 -13.78 -9.31
C HIS A 40 9.27 -12.53 -8.57
N GLU A 41 10.06 -11.47 -8.69
CA GLU A 41 9.71 -10.14 -8.21
C GLU A 41 8.55 -9.56 -9.03
N TYR A 42 7.66 -8.84 -8.36
CA TYR A 42 6.63 -8.04 -9.00
C TYR A 42 6.61 -6.62 -8.46
N CYS A 43 6.24 -5.70 -9.34
CA CYS A 43 5.99 -4.30 -9.04
C CYS A 43 4.64 -3.91 -9.64
N HIS A 44 3.64 -3.74 -8.80
CA HIS A 44 2.26 -3.57 -9.23
C HIS A 44 1.66 -2.26 -8.71
N LEU A 45 1.12 -1.44 -9.61
CA LEU A 45 0.33 -0.27 -9.22
C LEU A 45 -0.98 -0.73 -8.56
N ARG A 46 -1.23 -0.28 -7.33
CA ARG A 46 -2.41 -0.63 -6.52
C ARG A 46 -2.93 0.62 -5.81
N PHE A 47 -4.23 0.66 -5.56
CA PHE A 47 -4.82 1.72 -4.76
C PHE A 47 -4.79 1.30 -3.29
N LEU A 48 -4.23 2.13 -2.42
CA LEU A 48 -4.23 1.94 -0.98
C LEU A 48 -5.22 2.90 -0.36
N LEU A 49 -6.14 2.38 0.45
CA LEU A 49 -7.13 3.16 1.18
C LEU A 49 -6.92 2.92 2.68
N VAL A 50 -6.78 3.99 3.44
CA VAL A 50 -6.68 4.02 4.89
C VAL A 50 -7.93 4.66 5.44
N ARG A 51 -8.67 3.93 6.28
CA ARG A 51 -9.93 4.37 6.90
C ARG A 51 -9.81 4.21 8.41
N GLY A 52 -9.44 5.29 9.10
CA GLY A 52 -9.04 5.23 10.50
C GLY A 52 -7.88 4.24 10.68
N LYS A 53 -8.09 3.15 11.42
CA LYS A 53 -7.09 2.09 11.61
C LYS A 53 -7.08 1.00 10.53
N TYR A 54 -8.03 1.00 9.60
CA TYR A 54 -8.13 -0.05 8.60
C TYR A 54 -7.36 0.32 7.34
N ILE A 55 -6.59 -0.62 6.80
CA ILE A 55 -5.86 -0.47 5.55
C ILE A 55 -6.43 -1.48 4.56
N GLU A 56 -6.81 -1.01 3.38
CA GLU A 56 -7.41 -1.80 2.31
C GLU A 56 -6.62 -1.56 1.02
N MET A 57 -6.24 -2.62 0.32
CA MET A 57 -5.52 -2.54 -0.97
C MET A 57 -6.41 -3.06 -2.09
N TYR A 58 -6.48 -2.32 -3.19
CA TYR A 58 -7.33 -2.63 -4.34
C TYR A 58 -6.53 -2.70 -5.65
N LYS A 59 -7.06 -3.46 -6.62
CA LYS A 59 -6.53 -3.47 -8.00
C LYS A 59 -6.82 -2.16 -8.75
N ARG A 60 -7.91 -1.48 -8.38
CA ARG A 60 -8.45 -0.26 -9.00
C ARG A 60 -8.94 0.68 -7.91
N ASP A 61 -9.12 1.96 -8.22
CA ASP A 61 -9.70 2.92 -7.28
C ASP A 61 -11.15 2.52 -6.94
N PRO A 62 -11.48 2.26 -5.65
CA PRO A 62 -12.83 1.89 -5.23
C PRO A 62 -13.84 3.04 -5.30
N HIS A 63 -13.40 4.30 -5.35
CA HIS A 63 -14.28 5.47 -5.55
C HIS A 63 -14.79 5.53 -6.99
N GLU A 64 -13.93 5.24 -7.96
CA GLU A 64 -14.29 5.16 -9.39
C GLU A 64 -14.95 3.82 -9.76
N ASN A 65 -14.76 2.78 -8.95
CA ASN A 65 -15.28 1.44 -9.20
C ASN A 65 -16.06 0.94 -7.97
N PRO A 66 -17.30 1.43 -7.73
CA PRO A 66 -18.08 1.05 -6.56
C PRO A 66 -18.31 -0.47 -6.49
N GLY A 67 -18.23 -1.03 -5.28
CA GLY A 67 -18.52 -2.45 -5.03
C GLY A 67 -17.37 -3.43 -5.27
N ILE A 68 -16.20 -2.97 -5.73
CA ILE A 68 -15.01 -3.84 -5.77
C ILE A 68 -14.57 -4.22 -4.36
N LYS A 69 -14.14 -5.48 -4.17
CA LYS A 69 -13.59 -5.95 -2.89
C LYS A 69 -12.07 -5.71 -2.82
N PRO A 70 -11.52 -5.39 -1.63
CA PRO A 70 -10.07 -5.28 -1.47
C PRO A 70 -9.40 -6.63 -1.71
N MET A 71 -8.20 -6.61 -2.29
CA MET A 71 -7.38 -7.81 -2.46
C MET A 71 -6.63 -8.20 -1.18
N ARG A 72 -6.41 -7.23 -0.30
CA ARG A 72 -5.77 -7.39 1.01
C ARG A 72 -6.36 -6.36 1.95
N THR A 73 -6.54 -6.77 3.19
CA THR A 73 -6.96 -5.90 4.29
C THR A 73 -5.97 -6.04 5.44
N GLY A 74 -5.87 -5.02 6.26
CA GLY A 74 -5.03 -5.00 7.45
C GLY A 74 -5.53 -3.98 8.47
N VAL A 75 -5.02 -4.09 9.68
CA VAL A 75 -5.30 -3.13 10.77
C VAL A 75 -3.99 -2.50 11.20
N ALA A 76 -3.89 -1.18 11.06
CA ALA A 76 -2.85 -0.35 11.66
C ALA A 76 -3.08 -0.26 13.17
N GLY A 77 -2.64 -1.31 13.87
CA GLY A 77 -2.67 -1.40 15.33
C GLY A 77 -1.28 -1.21 15.94
N HIS A 78 -1.17 -1.46 17.24
CA HIS A 78 0.09 -1.38 18.00
C HIS A 78 1.15 -2.40 17.58
N THR A 79 0.83 -3.32 16.66
CA THR A 79 1.74 -4.32 16.13
C THR A 79 2.20 -4.02 14.70
N LEU A 80 1.66 -2.97 14.07
CA LEU A 80 2.12 -2.51 12.77
C LEU A 80 3.52 -1.90 12.92
N MET A 81 4.45 -2.44 12.15
CA MET A 81 5.80 -1.93 12.02
C MET A 81 5.93 -1.30 10.63
N VAL A 82 6.51 -0.10 10.60
CA VAL A 82 6.87 0.59 9.36
C VAL A 82 8.38 0.72 9.35
N GLU A 83 9.02 0.15 8.35
CA GLU A 83 10.45 0.34 8.13
C GLU A 83 10.68 1.13 6.86
N GLU A 84 11.54 2.12 6.96
CA GLU A 84 12.05 2.83 5.80
C GLU A 84 13.18 2.02 5.16
N LEU A 85 12.99 1.66 3.89
CA LEU A 85 13.98 0.92 3.09
C LEU A 85 14.74 1.82 2.10
N GLY A 86 14.47 3.13 2.15
CA GLY A 86 15.08 4.14 1.31
C GLY A 86 14.69 4.05 -0.16
N ARG A 87 15.46 4.76 -1.00
CA ARG A 87 15.30 4.76 -2.45
C ARG A 87 15.78 3.44 -3.05
N ARG A 88 14.97 2.82 -3.89
CA ARG A 88 15.30 1.62 -4.65
C ARG A 88 15.00 1.82 -6.13
N LYS A 89 15.83 1.23 -6.98
CA LYS A 89 15.53 1.09 -8.40
C LYS A 89 14.62 -0.10 -8.59
N VAL A 90 13.42 0.13 -9.12
CA VAL A 90 12.45 -0.92 -9.43
C VAL A 90 12.00 -0.73 -10.87
N ASN A 91 12.19 -1.76 -11.69
CA ASN A 91 12.14 -1.63 -13.15
C ASN A 91 13.08 -0.49 -13.61
N ASP A 92 12.57 0.45 -14.41
CA ASP A 92 13.33 1.59 -14.94
C ASP A 92 13.21 2.88 -14.12
N GLY A 93 12.59 2.82 -12.93
CA GLY A 93 12.34 3.99 -12.10
C GLY A 93 12.92 3.91 -10.70
N ASP A 94 13.28 5.06 -10.14
CA ASP A 94 13.54 5.20 -8.71
C ASP A 94 12.23 5.32 -7.94
N VAL A 95 12.10 4.58 -6.84
CA VAL A 95 10.97 4.63 -5.90
C VAL A 95 11.47 4.68 -4.47
N TYR A 96 10.73 5.34 -3.58
CA TYR A 96 10.99 5.27 -2.14
C TYR A 96 10.22 4.10 -1.55
N VAL A 97 10.89 3.26 -0.76
CA VAL A 97 10.28 2.01 -0.31
C VAL A 97 10.04 2.04 1.18
N LEU A 98 8.80 1.77 1.57
CA LEU A 98 8.40 1.50 2.94
C LEU A 98 8.04 0.02 3.08
N ARG A 99 8.32 -0.58 4.23
CA ARG A 99 7.89 -1.94 4.54
C ARG A 99 6.88 -1.89 5.66
N PHE A 100 5.69 -2.41 5.40
CA PHE A 100 4.68 -2.64 6.43
C PHE A 100 4.74 -4.10 6.84
N SER A 101 5.05 -4.36 8.11
CA SER A 101 4.97 -5.70 8.71
C SER A 101 4.12 -5.67 9.96
N ASN A 102 3.68 -6.85 10.40
CA ASN A 102 3.01 -7.02 11.68
C ASN A 102 3.93 -7.85 12.57
N ARG A 103 4.27 -7.33 13.75
CA ARG A 103 5.15 -8.02 14.69
C ARG A 103 4.64 -9.41 15.08
N LEU A 104 3.31 -9.61 15.08
CA LEU A 104 2.71 -10.92 15.37
C LEU A 104 2.86 -11.91 14.20
N ASP A 105 2.92 -11.42 12.97
CA ASP A 105 3.14 -12.26 11.78
C ASP A 105 4.61 -12.69 11.69
N GLU A 106 5.55 -11.87 12.16
CA GLU A 106 6.98 -12.22 12.22
C GLU A 106 7.26 -13.37 13.20
N THR A 107 6.44 -13.50 14.25
CA THR A 107 6.48 -14.66 15.17
C THR A 107 5.78 -15.90 14.62
N LYS A 108 4.97 -15.77 13.55
CA LYS A 108 4.28 -16.87 12.87
C LYS A 108 4.99 -17.27 11.56
N LYS A 109 6.31 -17.50 11.64
CA LYS A 109 6.98 -18.27 10.57
C LYS A 109 6.40 -19.70 10.58
N GLY A 110 5.40 -19.97 9.74
CA GLY A 110 5.08 -21.34 9.33
C GLY A 110 3.64 -21.85 9.45
N GLU A 111 2.61 -21.00 9.44
CA GLU A 111 1.24 -21.52 9.26
C GLU A 111 0.61 -20.91 8.02
N TYR A 112 0.60 -21.72 6.95
CA TYR A 112 -0.17 -21.56 5.72
C TYR A 112 -1.60 -22.06 5.91
#